data_AF-A0A6B3I3K2-F1
#
_entry.id   AF-A0A6B3I3K2-F1
#
_cell.length_a   1.000
_cell.length_b   1.000
_cell.length_c   1.000
_cell.angle_alpha   90.00
_cell.angle_beta   90.00
_cell.angle_gamma   90.00
#
_symmetry.space_group_name_H-M   'P 1'
#
loop_
_entity.id
_entity.type
_entity.pdbx_description
1 polymer ?
#
loop_
_entity_poly.entity_id
_entity_poly.type
_entity_poly.pdbx_seq_one_letter_code
_entity_poly.pdbx_strand_id
1 'polypeptide(L)'
;VFETARLYMRMERLPEQFQDYSLLEQAAISLQLFANNVVHGLFQTEAYARALIGGSYPPLADQRVEELVQLRVARAALFDRDPLPMIEVIIDEAALRRVI
;
A
#
# COMPACT_ATOMS: atom_id res chain seq x y z
N VAL A 1 -20.12 -16.30 10.26
CA VAL A 1 -20.20 -14.97 10.89
C VAL A 1 -18.83 -14.37 11.12
N PHE A 2 -17.91 -15.05 11.83
CA PHE A 2 -16.55 -14.53 12.09
C PHE A 2 -15.65 -14.38 10.85
N GLU A 3 -15.81 -15.20 9.80
CA GLU A 3 -15.00 -15.07 8.58
C GLU A 3 -15.26 -13.77 7.82
N THR A 4 -16.52 -13.39 7.64
CA THR A 4 -16.89 -12.17 6.91
C THR A 4 -16.41 -10.92 7.65
N ALA A 5 -16.38 -10.96 8.99
CA ALA A 5 -15.89 -9.87 9.83
C ALA A 5 -14.37 -9.64 9.74
N ARG A 6 -13.58 -10.65 9.34
CA ARG A 6 -12.11 -10.51 9.21
C ARG A 6 -11.70 -9.47 8.18
N LEU A 7 -12.45 -9.36 7.07
CA LEU A 7 -12.18 -8.37 6.03
C LEU A 7 -12.35 -6.96 6.60
N TYR A 8 -13.47 -6.69 7.28
CA TYR A 8 -13.77 -5.39 7.89
C TYR A 8 -12.77 -5.02 9.00
N MET A 9 -12.38 -5.96 9.87
CA MET A 9 -11.36 -5.73 10.90
C MET A 9 -9.97 -5.38 10.31
N ARG A 10 -9.64 -5.91 9.12
CA ARG A 10 -8.39 -5.54 8.44
C ARG A 10 -8.46 -4.13 7.85
N MET A 11 -9.65 -3.71 7.40
CA MET A 11 -9.87 -2.38 6.83
C MET A 11 -9.82 -1.26 7.86
N GLU A 12 -10.35 -1.47 9.08
CA GLU A 12 -10.29 -0.45 10.16
C GLU A 12 -8.85 0.02 10.47
N ARG A 13 -7.86 -0.83 10.20
CA ARG A 13 -6.45 -0.49 10.43
C ARG A 13 -5.85 0.38 9.33
N LEU A 14 -6.49 0.45 8.17
CA LEU A 14 -6.07 1.30 7.05
C LEU A 14 -6.59 2.73 7.23
N PRO A 15 -5.87 3.73 6.69
CA PRO A 15 -6.42 5.09 6.58
C PRO A 15 -7.79 5.06 5.88
N GLU A 16 -8.74 5.83 6.37
CA GLU A 16 -10.15 5.85 5.89
C GLU A 16 -10.24 5.98 4.36
N GLN A 17 -9.44 6.90 3.79
CA GLN A 17 -9.34 7.15 2.35
C GLN A 17 -8.88 5.94 1.53
N PHE A 18 -8.28 4.93 2.17
CA PHE A 18 -7.68 3.77 1.53
C PHE A 18 -8.49 2.48 1.73
N GLN A 19 -9.52 2.50 2.58
CA GLN A 19 -10.29 1.29 2.92
C GLN A 19 -11.01 0.73 1.69
N ASP A 20 -11.77 1.56 0.97
CA ASP A 20 -12.50 1.16 -0.23
C ASP A 20 -11.57 0.75 -1.37
N TYR A 21 -10.46 1.48 -1.53
CA TYR A 21 -9.46 1.17 -2.55
C TYR A 21 -8.82 -0.21 -2.33
N SER A 22 -8.56 -0.60 -1.07
CA SER A 22 -7.93 -1.88 -0.78
C SER A 22 -8.77 -3.08 -1.23
N LEU A 23 -10.11 -2.97 -1.23
CA LEU A 23 -10.99 -4.03 -1.71
C LEU A 23 -10.94 -4.13 -3.24
N LEU A 24 -10.97 -2.97 -3.91
CA LEU A 24 -10.88 -2.89 -5.37
C LEU A 24 -9.53 -3.41 -5.86
N GLU A 25 -8.43 -3.06 -5.19
CA GLU A 25 -7.09 -3.56 -5.52
C GLU A 25 -7.01 -5.09 -5.43
N GLN A 26 -7.59 -5.69 -4.39
CA GLN A 26 -7.58 -7.14 -4.21
C GLN A 26 -8.38 -7.90 -5.28
N ALA A 27 -9.49 -7.30 -5.74
CA ALA A 27 -10.35 -7.88 -6.76
C ALA A 27 -9.95 -7.49 -8.20
N ALA A 28 -8.96 -6.61 -8.37
CA ALA A 28 -8.60 -6.06 -9.67
C ALA A 28 -8.09 -7.14 -10.64
N ILE A 29 -8.53 -7.05 -11.90
CA ILE A 29 -8.03 -7.87 -13.02
C ILE A 29 -6.87 -7.16 -13.71
N SER A 30 -6.86 -5.83 -13.68
CA SER A 30 -5.76 -5.00 -14.17
C SER A 30 -5.54 -3.79 -13.26
N LEU A 31 -4.30 -3.33 -13.16
CA LEU A 31 -3.89 -2.14 -12.43
C LEU A 31 -3.08 -1.25 -13.35
N GLN A 32 -3.51 0.01 -13.49
CA GLN A 32 -2.79 1.06 -14.20
C GLN A 32 -2.46 2.16 -13.22
N LEU A 33 -1.17 2.41 -13.01
CA LEU A 33 -0.68 3.24 -11.92
C LEU A 33 0.27 4.31 -12.46
N PHE A 34 0.18 5.51 -11.89
CA PHE A 34 1.07 6.62 -12.21
C PHE A 34 1.74 7.14 -10.93
N ALA A 35 3.06 7.06 -10.87
CA ALA A 35 3.87 7.35 -9.70
C ALA A 35 4.74 8.58 -9.92
N ASN A 36 4.24 9.75 -9.50
CA ASN A 36 4.86 11.05 -9.84
C ASN A 36 5.94 11.49 -8.85
N ASN A 37 5.66 11.30 -7.55
CA ASN A 37 6.46 11.88 -6.48
C ASN A 37 7.21 10.84 -5.64
N VAL A 38 6.64 9.64 -5.54
CA VAL A 38 7.15 8.52 -4.76
C VAL A 38 6.81 7.23 -5.48
N VAL A 39 7.64 6.20 -5.30
CA VAL A 39 7.34 4.85 -5.77
C VAL A 39 5.97 4.43 -5.22
N HIS A 40 5.11 3.86 -6.07
CA HIS A 40 3.76 3.47 -5.64
C HIS A 40 3.81 2.42 -4.54
N GLY A 41 2.92 2.53 -3.53
CA GLY A 41 2.95 1.75 -2.29
C GLY A 41 2.99 0.23 -2.45
N LEU A 42 2.50 -0.29 -3.58
CA LEU A 42 2.52 -1.72 -3.92
C LEU A 42 3.94 -2.25 -4.23
N PHE A 43 4.84 -1.38 -4.70
CA PHE A 43 6.21 -1.71 -5.09
C PHE A 43 7.27 -1.20 -4.10
N GLN A 44 6.83 -0.70 -2.93
CA GLN A 44 7.75 -0.21 -1.92
C GLN A 44 8.33 -1.38 -1.11
N THR A 45 9.62 -1.27 -0.78
CA THR A 45 10.24 -2.12 0.23
C THR A 45 9.79 -1.68 1.63
N GLU A 46 9.96 -2.55 2.62
CA GLU A 46 9.66 -2.21 4.02
C GLU A 46 10.43 -0.96 4.48
N ALA A 47 11.72 -0.86 4.13
CA ALA A 47 12.56 0.29 4.46
C ALA A 47 12.04 1.59 3.83
N TYR A 48 11.63 1.53 2.56
CA TYR A 48 11.05 2.69 1.87
C TYR A 48 9.73 3.12 2.50
N ALA A 49 8.83 2.16 2.77
CA ALA A 49 7.54 2.44 3.39
C ALA A 49 7.72 3.05 4.79
N ARG A 50 8.69 2.56 5.57
CA ARG A 50 9.01 3.09 6.89
C ARG A 50 9.51 4.53 6.83
N ALA A 51 10.44 4.84 5.94
CA ALA A 51 10.94 6.21 5.77
C ALA A 51 9.81 7.17 5.35
N LEU A 52 8.98 6.76 4.38
CA LEU A 52 7.87 7.58 3.89
C LEU A 52 6.79 7.81 4.96
N ILE A 53 6.37 6.75 5.67
CA ILE A 53 5.30 6.84 6.68
C ILE A 53 5.81 7.52 7.94
N GLY A 54 7.05 7.25 8.36
CA GLY A 54 7.66 7.90 9.53
C GLY A 54 7.87 9.40 9.34
N GLY A 55 8.07 9.85 8.10
CA GLY A 55 8.14 11.28 7.74
C GLY A 55 6.79 12.00 7.65
N SER A 56 5.67 11.35 7.99
CA SER A 56 4.34 11.95 7.88
C SER A 56 4.16 13.12 8.86
N TYR A 57 3.38 14.12 8.44
CA TYR A 57 2.93 15.20 9.31
C TYR A 57 1.39 15.25 9.38
N PRO A 58 0.78 15.26 10.58
CA PRO A 58 1.41 15.23 11.91
C PRO A 58 2.20 13.94 12.20
N PRO A 59 3.18 13.99 13.13
CA PRO A 59 3.97 12.81 13.49
C PRO A 59 3.07 11.71 14.02
N LEU A 60 3.26 10.49 13.54
CA LEU A 60 2.60 9.30 14.06
C LEU A 60 3.44 8.68 15.17
N ALA A 61 2.80 8.00 16.11
CA ALA A 61 3.51 7.17 17.08
C ALA A 61 4.22 6.01 16.37
N ASP A 62 5.42 5.62 16.82
CA ASP A 62 6.23 4.56 16.18
C ASP A 62 5.45 3.25 15.99
N GLN A 63 4.64 2.86 16.98
CA GLN A 63 3.78 1.69 16.87
C GLN A 63 2.81 1.80 15.69
N ARG A 64 2.23 2.99 15.47
CA ARG A 64 1.31 3.24 14.36
C ARG A 64 2.03 3.24 13.01
N VAL A 65 3.26 3.73 12.97
CA VAL A 65 4.11 3.67 11.77
C VAL A 65 4.35 2.21 11.38
N GLU A 66 4.79 1.37 12.32
CA GLU A 66 5.05 -0.04 12.06
C GLU A 66 3.78 -0.79 11.62
N GLU A 67 2.63 -0.53 12.25
CA GLU A 67 1.35 -1.10 11.79
C GLU A 67 1.04 -0.75 10.33
N LEU A 68 1.22 0.51 9.94
CA LEU A 68 0.96 0.97 8.57
C LEU A 68 1.99 0.40 7.57
N VAL A 69 3.25 0.24 7.98
CA VAL A 69 4.29 -0.42 7.17
C VAL A 69 3.91 -1.86 6.92
N GLN A 70 3.50 -2.60 7.94
CA GLN A 70 3.08 -4.00 7.80
C GLN A 70 1.84 -4.14 6.90
N LEU A 71 0.86 -3.24 7.03
CA LEU A 71 -0.29 -3.20 6.14
C LEU A 71 0.11 -2.89 4.69
N ARG A 72 1.10 -2.02 4.48
CA ARG A 72 1.61 -1.68 3.14
C ARG A 72 2.29 -2.88 2.49
N VAL A 73 3.24 -3.51 3.20
CA VAL A 73 4.00 -4.65 2.69
C VAL A 73 3.09 -5.86 2.47
N ALA A 74 2.08 -6.06 3.31
CA ALA A 74 1.11 -7.14 3.14
C ALA A 74 0.27 -7.04 1.85
N ARG A 75 0.28 -5.91 1.14
CA ARG A 75 -0.35 -5.77 -0.19
C ARG A 75 0.44 -6.49 -1.28
N ALA A 76 1.73 -6.75 -1.08
CA ALA A 76 2.55 -7.52 -2.01
C ALA A 76 2.02 -8.94 -2.25
N ALA A 77 1.17 -9.46 -1.36
CA ALA A 77 0.46 -10.73 -1.56
C ALA A 77 -0.39 -10.76 -2.86
N LEU A 78 -0.68 -9.60 -3.45
CA LEU A 78 -1.31 -9.53 -4.78
C LEU A 78 -0.45 -10.21 -5.87
N PHE A 79 0.88 -10.20 -5.72
CA PHE A 79 1.81 -10.84 -6.64
C PHE A 79 1.80 -12.37 -6.56
N ASP A 80 1.30 -12.93 -5.46
CA ASP A 80 1.22 -14.37 -5.24
C ASP A 80 -0.11 -14.98 -5.73
N ARG A 81 -1.03 -14.15 -6.25
CA ARG A 81 -2.35 -14.57 -6.73
C ARG A 81 -2.26 -15.21 -8.12
N ASP A 82 -3.09 -16.24 -8.35
CA ASP A 82 -3.34 -16.82 -9.68
C ASP A 82 -4.84 -16.67 -10.04
N PRO A 83 -5.22 -16.00 -11.15
CA PRO A 83 -4.34 -15.29 -12.08
C PRO A 83 -3.79 -13.99 -11.50
N LEU A 84 -2.51 -13.73 -11.81
CA LEU A 84 -1.86 -12.46 -11.53
C LEU A 84 -2.57 -11.34 -12.32
N PRO A 85 -2.92 -10.20 -11.70
CA PRO A 85 -3.46 -9.08 -12.45
C PRO A 85 -2.44 -8.54 -13.47
N MET A 86 -2.94 -8.01 -14.59
CA MET A 86 -2.08 -7.23 -15.49
C MET A 86 -1.69 -5.92 -14.81
N ILE A 87 -0.40 -5.63 -14.70
CA ILE A 87 0.10 -4.45 -13.98
C ILE A 87 0.89 -3.57 -14.95
N GLU A 88 0.42 -2.34 -15.12
CA GLU A 88 1.10 -1.29 -15.87
C GLU A 88 1.39 -0.12 -14.94
N VAL A 89 2.65 0.31 -14.91
CA VAL A 89 3.10 1.39 -14.03
C VAL A 89 3.96 2.35 -14.82
N ILE A 90 3.58 3.61 -14.80
CA ILE A 90 4.41 4.69 -15.28
C ILE A 90 5.02 5.37 -14.05
N ILE A 91 6.35 5.40 -13.98
CA ILE A 91 7.09 6.00 -12.87
C ILE A 91 7.83 7.22 -13.40
N ASP A 92 7.59 8.37 -12.76
CA ASP A 92 8.30 9.59 -13.08
C ASP A 92 9.72 9.55 -12.49
N GLU A 93 10.70 10.15 -13.18
CA GLU A 93 12.11 10.11 -12.77
C GLU A 93 12.30 10.74 -11.37
N ALA A 94 11.48 11.74 -11.04
CA ALA A 94 11.46 12.36 -9.73
C ALA A 94 11.20 11.34 -8.60
N ALA A 95 10.33 10.36 -8.81
CA ALA A 95 10.04 9.32 -7.82
C ALA A 95 11.24 8.40 -7.55
N LEU A 96 12.16 8.26 -8.50
CA LEU A 96 13.38 7.45 -8.36
C LEU A 96 14.55 8.23 -7.77
N ARG A 97 14.62 9.54 -8.03
CA ARG A 97 15.73 10.40 -7.55
C ARG A 97 15.45 11.05 -6.20
N ARG A 98 14.20 11.13 -5.78
CA ARG A 98 13.84 11.73 -4.50
C ARG A 98 14.35 10.85 -3.36
N VAL A 99 15.17 11.45 -2.49
CA VAL A 99 15.57 10.82 -1.24
C VAL A 99 14.39 10.91 -0.28
N ILE A 100 14.04 9.75 0.28
CA ILE A 100 12.95 9.54 1.24
C ILE A 100 13.57 9.23 2.59
#